data_AF-A0A931WMK2-F1
#
_entry.id   AF-A0A931WMK2-F1
#
_cell.length_a   1.000
_cell.length_b   1.000
_cell.length_c   1.000
_cell.angle_alpha   90.00
_cell.angle_beta   90.00
_cell.angle_gamma   90.00
#
_symmetry.space_group_name_H-M   'P 1'
#
loop_
_entity.id
_entity.type
_entity.pdbx_description
1 polymer ?
#
loop_
_entity_poly.entity_id
_entity_poly.type
_entity_poly.pdbx_seq_one_letter_code
_entity_poly.pdbx_strand_id
1 'polypeptide(L)'
;MSQGIDQVKLQDGTVVRHKVAGYEGQIDGTTGIKACFTSGGELLEKSNSKQTFQYRVVIKGESMRRIAPGEDLEILDGVVEVLCPRCHSSFQSKPGRADKPGGRCQCGGWICPTCLVCQDTGEDSSKSGQSPCLQQRKRLARKLAAEKKAKAGGLT
;
A
#
# COMPACT_ATOMS: atom_id res chain seq x y z
N MET A 1 11.73 -27.99 4.58
CA MET A 1 11.37 -27.23 3.37
C MET A 1 10.14 -26.39 3.71
N SER A 2 10.34 -25.24 4.36
CA SER A 2 9.23 -24.41 4.86
C SER A 2 8.72 -23.53 3.73
N GLN A 3 7.57 -23.88 3.17
CA GLN A 3 6.85 -23.02 2.23
C GLN A 3 6.63 -21.66 2.89
N GLY A 4 7.32 -20.64 2.38
CA GLY A 4 7.07 -19.25 2.74
C GLY A 4 5.65 -18.94 2.33
N ILE A 5 4.74 -18.91 3.31
CA ILE A 5 3.44 -18.28 3.13
C ILE A 5 3.80 -16.83 2.80
N ASP A 6 3.67 -16.44 1.54
CA ASP A 6 3.75 -15.06 1.09
C ASP A 6 2.76 -14.27 1.96
N GLN A 7 3.25 -13.69 3.04
CA GLN A 7 2.47 -12.81 3.89
C GLN A 7 2.10 -11.65 3.00
N VAL A 8 0.84 -11.60 2.57
CA VAL A 8 0.27 -10.51 1.80
C VAL A 8 0.49 -9.24 2.63
N LYS A 9 1.54 -8.50 2.30
CA LYS A 9 1.91 -7.29 3.03
C LYS A 9 0.85 -6.25 2.74
N LEU A 10 0.07 -5.89 3.78
CA LEU A 10 -0.93 -4.84 3.67
C LEU A 10 -0.22 -3.55 3.30
N GLN A 11 -0.78 -2.85 2.31
CA GLN A 11 -0.19 -1.63 1.77
C GLN A 11 -0.64 -0.42 2.59
N ASP A 12 0.16 0.64 2.59
CA ASP A 12 -0.20 1.88 3.27
C ASP A 12 -1.48 2.49 2.67
N GLY A 13 -2.32 3.03 3.54
CA GLY A 13 -3.67 3.48 3.25
C GLY A 13 -4.73 2.38 3.21
N THR A 14 -4.36 1.10 3.41
CA THR A 14 -5.36 0.01 3.52
C THR A 14 -6.24 0.27 4.73
N VAL A 15 -7.56 0.32 4.52
CA VAL A 15 -8.54 0.43 5.60
C VAL A 15 -8.70 -0.94 6.24
N VAL A 16 -8.58 -0.99 7.56
CA VAL A 16 -8.63 -2.22 8.34
C VAL A 16 -9.51 -2.07 9.57
N ARG A 17 -10.04 -3.20 10.04
CA ARG A 17 -10.69 -3.33 11.34
C ARG A 17 -9.94 -4.36 12.17
N HIS A 18 -9.73 -4.09 13.46
CA HIS A 18 -9.18 -5.08 14.37
C HIS A 18 -10.26 -6.07 14.79
N LYS A 19 -10.04 -7.37 14.58
CA LYS A 19 -11.04 -8.44 14.78
C LYS A 19 -11.58 -8.50 16.21
N VAL A 20 -10.72 -8.33 17.21
CA VAL A 20 -11.09 -8.39 18.63
C VAL A 20 -11.42 -7.02 19.21
N ALA A 21 -10.49 -6.06 19.13
CA ALA A 21 -10.65 -4.72 19.70
C ALA A 21 -11.68 -3.84 18.94
N GLY A 22 -12.09 -4.22 17.73
CA GLY A 22 -13.18 -3.59 16.98
C GLY A 22 -12.86 -2.22 16.37
N TYR A 23 -11.68 -1.65 16.60
CA TYR A 23 -11.32 -0.35 16.05
C TYR A 23 -11.10 -0.39 14.54
N GLU A 24 -11.41 0.71 13.86
CA GLU A 24 -11.20 0.90 12.42
C GLU A 24 -10.17 1.99 12.16
N GLY A 25 -9.30 1.76 11.18
CA GLY A 25 -8.27 2.74 10.83
C GLY A 25 -7.57 2.42 9.52
N GLN A 26 -6.51 3.16 9.24
CA GLN A 26 -5.71 3.02 8.02
C GLN A 26 -4.28 2.59 8.35
N ILE A 27 -3.72 1.70 7.53
CA ILE A 27 -2.32 1.30 7.64
C ILE A 27 -1.42 2.49 7.28
N ASP A 28 -0.53 2.86 8.19
CA ASP A 28 0.52 3.88 8.03
C ASP A 28 1.90 3.20 8.12
N GLY A 29 2.07 2.04 7.50
CA GLY A 29 3.33 1.29 7.51
C GLY A 29 3.44 0.16 8.55
N THR A 30 4.64 -0.37 8.66
CA THR A 30 4.98 -1.52 9.51
C THR A 30 6.12 -1.17 10.45
N THR A 31 6.11 -1.73 11.66
CA THR A 31 7.24 -1.69 12.60
C THR A 31 7.78 -3.11 12.82
N GLY A 32 9.11 -3.24 12.92
CA GLY A 32 9.72 -4.54 13.24
C GLY A 32 9.43 -4.95 14.67
N ILE A 33 9.19 -6.25 14.90
CA ILE A 33 9.12 -6.81 16.25
C ILE A 33 10.57 -6.93 16.75
N LYS A 34 11.00 -5.95 17.56
CA LYS A 34 12.24 -6.09 18.32
C LYS A 34 11.98 -6.97 19.54
N ALA A 35 13.02 -7.64 20.04
CA ALA A 35 12.98 -8.27 21.34
C ALA A 35 12.61 -7.20 22.39
N CYS A 36 11.41 -7.29 22.94
CA CYS A 36 10.97 -6.42 24.03
C CYS A 36 11.44 -7.05 25.34
N PHE A 37 12.07 -6.25 26.18
CA PHE A 37 12.47 -6.66 27.52
C PHE A 37 11.58 -5.94 28.53
N THR A 38 11.24 -6.62 29.63
CA THR A 38 10.62 -5.96 30.79
C THR A 38 11.62 -4.96 31.39
N SER A 39 11.13 -4.07 32.26
CA SER A 39 12.00 -3.19 33.05
C SER A 39 13.03 -3.96 33.90
N GLY A 40 12.80 -5.26 34.17
CA GLY A 40 13.73 -6.16 34.83
C GLY A 40 14.72 -6.88 33.89
N GLY A 41 14.71 -6.58 32.58
CA GLY A 41 15.60 -7.21 31.61
C GLY A 41 15.18 -8.62 31.17
N GLU A 42 13.99 -9.08 31.57
CA GLU A 42 13.45 -10.36 31.12
C GLU A 42 12.87 -10.21 29.71
N LEU A 43 13.18 -11.15 28.82
CA LEU A 43 12.60 -11.18 27.48
C LEU A 43 11.10 -11.42 27.59
N LEU A 44 10.28 -10.47 27.15
CA LEU A 44 8.83 -10.69 27.00
C LEU A 44 8.64 -11.85 26.03
N GLU A 45 7.91 -12.88 26.44
CA GLU A 45 7.60 -14.03 25.58
C GLU A 45 7.14 -13.52 24.22
N LYS A 46 7.86 -13.94 23.18
CA LYS A 46 7.56 -13.55 21.80
C LYS A 46 6.10 -13.87 21.54
N SER A 47 5.34 -12.88 21.08
CA SER A 47 4.02 -13.12 20.51
C SER A 47 4.16 -14.25 19.50
N ASN A 48 3.33 -15.30 19.64
CA ASN A 48 3.36 -16.52 18.83
C ASN A 48 3.06 -16.27 17.32
N SER A 49 2.92 -15.00 16.93
CA SER A 49 2.78 -14.54 15.56
C SER A 49 4.03 -14.91 14.77
N LYS A 50 3.86 -15.67 13.68
CA LYS A 50 4.93 -15.99 12.71
C LYS A 50 5.44 -14.76 11.92
N GLN A 51 4.98 -13.55 12.26
CA GLN A 51 5.34 -12.31 11.58
C GLN A 51 6.53 -11.65 12.29
N THR A 52 7.47 -11.12 11.53
CA THR A 52 8.64 -10.37 12.05
C THR A 52 8.35 -8.87 12.22
N PHE A 53 7.15 -8.45 11.89
CA PHE A 53 6.70 -7.06 11.91
C PHE A 53 5.21 -6.99 12.29
N GLN A 54 4.80 -5.82 12.78
CA GLN A 54 3.42 -5.47 13.07
C GLN A 54 3.03 -4.22 12.27
N TYR A 55 1.75 -4.05 12.01
CA TYR A 55 1.21 -2.92 11.27
C TYR A 55 0.93 -1.75 12.21
N ARG A 56 1.25 -0.53 11.75
CA ARG A 56 0.84 0.72 12.39
C ARG A 56 -0.49 1.13 11.81
N VAL A 57 -1.49 1.33 12.66
CA VAL A 57 -2.84 1.74 12.27
C VAL A 57 -3.13 3.12 12.83
N VAL A 58 -3.47 4.06 11.94
CA VAL A 58 -3.95 5.39 12.28
C VAL A 58 -5.47 5.34 12.37
N ILE A 59 -6.02 5.76 13.52
CA ILE A 59 -7.45 5.81 13.76
C ILE A 59 -7.89 7.27 13.72
N LYS A 60 -8.99 7.56 13.02
CA LYS A 60 -9.51 8.93 12.94
C LYS A 60 -9.95 9.39 14.33
N GLY A 61 -9.34 10.48 14.82
CA GLY A 61 -9.63 11.05 16.13
C GLY A 61 -8.73 10.55 17.27
N GLU A 62 -7.86 9.57 17.03
CA GLU A 62 -6.79 9.22 17.98
C GLU A 62 -5.47 9.93 17.60
N SER A 63 -4.75 10.45 18.61
CA SER A 63 -3.43 11.03 18.42
C SER A 63 -2.33 9.97 18.29
N MET A 64 -2.56 8.80 18.88
CA MET A 64 -1.60 7.69 18.93
C MET A 64 -1.92 6.64 17.87
N ARG A 65 -0.87 6.07 17.30
CA ARG A 65 -0.97 4.93 16.38
C ARG A 65 -1.20 3.65 17.18
N ARG A 66 -2.08 2.78 16.71
CA ARG A 66 -2.20 1.40 17.22
C ARG A 66 -1.22 0.50 16.48
N ILE A 67 -0.71 -0.51 17.17
CA ILE A 67 0.17 -1.53 16.59
C ILE A 67 -0.54 -2.87 16.71
N ALA A 68 -0.72 -3.57 15.60
CA ALA A 68 -1.36 -4.89 15.58
C ALA A 68 -0.69 -5.82 14.56
N PRO A 69 -0.60 -7.13 14.86
CA PRO A 69 -0.15 -8.10 13.87
C PRO A 69 -1.18 -8.22 12.74
N GLY A 70 -0.74 -8.61 11.54
CA GLY A 70 -1.63 -8.69 10.38
C GLY A 70 -2.76 -9.72 10.53
N GLU A 71 -2.56 -10.74 11.36
CA GLU A 71 -3.57 -11.77 11.65
C GLU A 71 -4.77 -11.25 12.43
N ASP A 72 -4.60 -10.16 13.19
CA ASP A 72 -5.66 -9.52 13.96
C ASP A 72 -6.43 -8.46 13.16
N LEU A 73 -5.96 -8.16 11.95
CA LEU A 73 -6.56 -7.16 11.08
C LEU A 73 -7.37 -7.84 9.97
N GLU A 74 -8.58 -7.36 9.77
CA GLU A 74 -9.35 -7.63 8.56
C GLU A 74 -9.33 -6.40 7.65
N ILE A 75 -9.24 -6.64 6.34
CA ILE A 75 -9.25 -5.59 5.33
C ILE A 75 -10.70 -5.18 5.11
N LEU A 76 -11.02 -3.92 5.36
CA LEU A 76 -12.29 -3.33 4.96
C LEU A 76 -12.18 -2.88 3.49
N ASP A 77 -13.28 -2.96 2.76
CA ASP A 77 -13.38 -2.53 1.36
C ASP A 77 -13.40 -0.99 1.25
N GLY A 78 -12.31 -0.36 1.71
CA GLY A 78 -12.14 1.08 1.76
C GLY A 78 -11.71 1.63 0.42
N VAL A 79 -12.40 2.67 -0.03
CA VAL A 79 -12.04 3.44 -1.22
C VAL A 79 -11.43 4.76 -0.75
N VAL A 80 -10.20 5.03 -1.17
CA VAL A 80 -9.52 6.30 -0.92
C VAL A 80 -9.65 7.18 -2.16
N GLU A 81 -10.15 8.39 -2.03
CA GLU A 81 -10.12 9.35 -3.12
C GLU A 81 -8.71 9.92 -3.29
N VAL A 82 -8.17 9.80 -4.50
CA VAL A 82 -6.81 10.25 -4.83
C VAL A 82 -6.89 11.24 -5.98
N LEU A 83 -6.31 12.43 -5.79
CA LEU A 83 -6.13 13.40 -6.86
C LEU A 83 -4.79 13.16 -7.56
N CYS A 84 -4.80 12.94 -8.87
CA CYS A 84 -3.56 12.80 -9.62
C CYS A 84 -2.90 14.18 -9.84
N PRO A 85 -1.68 14.45 -9.34
CA PRO A 85 -1.02 15.74 -9.55
C PRO A 85 -0.62 16.01 -11.01
N ARG A 86 -0.63 14.98 -11.87
CA ARG A 86 -0.24 15.13 -13.29
C ARG A 86 -1.38 15.51 -14.22
N CYS A 87 -2.56 14.92 -14.03
CA CYS A 87 -3.73 15.17 -14.88
C CYS A 87 -4.92 15.75 -14.13
N HIS A 88 -4.77 16.00 -12.83
CA HIS A 88 -5.80 16.54 -11.93
C HIS A 88 -7.12 15.75 -11.91
N SER A 89 -7.14 14.53 -12.45
CA SER A 89 -8.29 13.65 -12.33
C SER A 89 -8.32 13.06 -10.93
N SER A 90 -9.43 13.22 -10.22
CA SER A 90 -9.73 12.42 -9.03
C SER A 90 -10.08 11.00 -9.45
N PHE A 91 -9.65 10.02 -8.64
CA PHE A 91 -10.05 8.64 -8.82
C PHE A 91 -10.19 7.94 -7.48
N GLN A 92 -11.12 7.00 -7.46
CA GLN A 92 -11.32 6.08 -6.35
C GLN A 92 -10.25 4.99 -6.41
N SER A 93 -9.45 4.92 -5.36
CA SER A 93 -8.36 3.97 -5.24
C SER A 93 -8.66 2.91 -4.19
N LYS A 94 -8.40 1.66 -4.53
CA LYS A 94 -8.46 0.55 -3.58
C LYS A 94 -7.03 0.13 -3.26
N PRO A 95 -6.44 0.55 -2.12
CA PRO A 95 -5.06 0.20 -1.78
C PRO A 95 -4.78 -1.31 -1.75
N GLY A 96 -5.81 -2.15 -1.50
CA GLY A 96 -5.71 -3.61 -1.60
C GLY A 96 -5.54 -4.16 -3.03
N ARG A 97 -5.71 -3.35 -4.09
CA ARG A 97 -5.46 -3.77 -5.48
C ARG A 97 -4.02 -3.47 -5.88
N ALA A 98 -3.15 -4.46 -5.74
CA ALA A 98 -1.76 -4.34 -6.18
C ALA A 98 -1.64 -4.25 -7.71
N ASP A 99 -0.77 -3.35 -8.19
CA ASP A 99 -0.30 -3.17 -9.58
C ASP A 99 -1.37 -2.97 -10.66
N LYS A 100 -2.62 -2.68 -10.27
CA LYS A 100 -3.73 -2.34 -11.18
C LYS A 100 -3.98 -0.83 -11.20
N PRO A 101 -4.48 -0.27 -12.33
CA PRO A 101 -5.02 1.09 -12.36
C PRO A 101 -6.04 1.31 -11.24
N GLY A 102 -5.94 2.44 -10.53
CA GLY A 102 -6.75 2.71 -9.33
C GLY A 102 -6.32 1.91 -8.09
N GLY A 103 -5.07 1.44 -8.07
CA GLY A 103 -4.49 0.68 -6.98
C GLY A 103 -3.10 1.20 -6.57
N ARG A 104 -2.40 0.46 -5.71
CA ARG A 104 -1.02 0.74 -5.29
C ARG A 104 -0.04 -0.04 -6.17
N CYS A 105 1.03 0.61 -6.61
CA CYS A 105 2.16 -0.08 -7.22
C CYS A 105 3.10 -0.61 -6.14
N GLN A 106 3.89 -1.63 -6.46
CA GLN A 106 4.98 -2.12 -5.61
C GLN A 106 6.00 -1.04 -5.20
N CYS A 107 6.10 0.06 -5.94
CA CYS A 107 6.92 1.21 -5.55
C CYS A 107 6.23 2.12 -4.51
N GLY A 108 5.11 1.71 -3.92
CA GLY A 108 4.32 2.49 -2.94
C GLY A 108 3.37 3.51 -3.57
N GLY A 109 3.64 3.95 -4.81
CA GLY A 109 2.85 5.00 -5.46
C GLY A 109 1.47 4.53 -5.96
N TRP A 110 0.48 5.43 -5.91
CA TRP A 110 -0.84 5.23 -6.50
C TRP A 110 -0.77 5.21 -8.02
N ILE A 111 -1.46 4.26 -8.66
CA ILE A 111 -1.50 4.14 -10.13
C ILE A 111 -2.69 4.92 -10.65
N CYS A 112 -2.45 6.12 -11.18
CA CYS A 112 -3.50 6.91 -11.82
C CYS A 112 -4.09 6.14 -13.02
N PRO A 113 -5.42 5.97 -13.11
CA PRO A 113 -6.03 5.21 -14.20
C PRO A 113 -5.90 5.91 -15.56
N THR A 114 -5.85 7.24 -15.57
CA THR A 114 -5.73 8.07 -16.79
C THR A 114 -4.29 8.12 -17.30
N CYS A 115 -3.35 8.44 -16.41
CA CYS A 115 -1.94 8.62 -16.75
C CYS A 115 -1.13 7.32 -16.74
N LEU A 116 -1.56 6.31 -15.97
CA LEU A 116 -0.82 5.08 -15.67
C LEU A 116 0.52 5.30 -14.96
N VAL A 117 0.71 6.50 -14.41
CA VAL A 117 1.89 6.93 -13.65
C VAL A 117 1.71 6.58 -12.18
N CYS A 118 2.80 6.16 -11.52
CA CYS A 118 2.86 6.05 -10.07
C CYS A 118 3.01 7.44 -9.45
N GLN A 119 2.15 7.77 -8.50
CA GLN A 119 2.20 9.02 -7.76
C GLN A 119 2.52 8.72 -6.30
N ASP A 120 3.53 9.40 -5.77
CA ASP A 120 3.81 9.34 -4.34
C ASP A 120 2.89 10.32 -3.60
N THR A 121 2.46 9.94 -2.40
CA THR A 121 1.71 10.78 -1.46
C THR A 121 2.48 10.99 -0.16
N GLY A 122 3.72 10.50 -0.04
CA GLY A 122 4.54 10.68 1.14
C GLY A 122 5.03 12.13 1.30
N GLU A 123 4.86 12.67 2.51
CA GLU A 123 5.33 14.00 2.91
C GLU A 123 6.87 14.13 2.97
N ASP A 124 7.62 13.06 2.67
CA ASP A 124 9.07 13.14 2.38
C ASP A 124 9.31 13.61 0.93
N SER A 125 8.83 14.82 0.63
CA SER A 125 8.90 15.48 -0.68
C SER A 125 10.32 15.91 -1.12
N SER A 126 11.37 15.31 -0.55
CA SER A 126 12.77 15.57 -0.96
C SER A 126 13.19 14.81 -2.22
N LYS A 127 12.28 14.07 -2.88
CA LYS A 127 12.58 13.31 -4.11
C LYS A 127 11.52 13.45 -5.20
N SER A 128 11.14 14.69 -5.52
CA SER A 128 10.33 15.08 -6.69
C SER A 128 11.01 14.85 -8.06
N GLY A 129 11.85 13.82 -8.17
CA GLY A 129 12.64 13.49 -9.36
C GLY A 129 12.95 12.00 -9.53
N GLN A 130 12.25 11.09 -8.83
CA GLN A 130 12.50 9.66 -9.04
C GLN A 130 12.10 9.24 -10.45
N SER A 131 13.07 8.63 -11.15
CA SER A 131 12.82 8.01 -12.45
C SER A 131 11.64 7.04 -12.37
N PRO A 132 10.80 6.92 -13.42
CA PRO A 132 9.63 6.05 -13.40
C PRO A 132 10.03 4.63 -13.02
N CYS A 133 9.31 4.03 -12.07
CA CYS A 133 9.60 2.67 -11.63
C CYS A 133 9.47 1.69 -12.80
N LEU A 134 10.12 0.52 -12.71
CA LEU A 134 10.12 -0.47 -13.80
C LEU A 134 8.69 -0.86 -14.22
N GLN A 135 7.77 -0.98 -13.26
CA GLN A 135 6.37 -1.30 -13.54
C GLN A 135 5.64 -0.17 -14.26
N GLN A 136 5.93 1.09 -13.90
CA GLN A 136 5.40 2.26 -14.61
C GLN A 136 5.91 2.30 -16.05
N ARG A 137 7.21 2.07 -16.28
CA ARG A 137 7.78 2.01 -17.64
C ARG A 137 7.08 0.94 -18.48
N LYS A 138 6.85 -0.26 -17.91
CA LYS A 138 6.11 -1.34 -18.57
C LYS A 138 4.67 -0.94 -18.90
N ARG A 139 3.95 -0.29 -17.99
CA ARG A 139 2.58 0.19 -18.23
C ARG A 139 2.51 1.22 -19.36
N LEU A 140 3.42 2.20 -19.34
CA LEU A 140 3.51 3.22 -20.39
C LEU A 140 3.87 2.62 -21.75
N ALA A 141 4.84 1.71 -21.80
CA ALA A 141 5.21 1.02 -23.04
C ALA A 141 4.04 0.23 -23.64
N ARG A 142 3.26 -0.47 -22.80
CA ARG A 142 2.04 -1.19 -23.23
C ARG A 142 0.98 -0.24 -23.78
N LYS A 143 0.76 0.92 -23.15
CA LYS A 143 -0.18 1.95 -23.63
C LYS A 143 0.22 2.44 -25.02
N LEU A 144 1.49 2.83 -25.19
CA LEU A 144 2.00 3.30 -26.49
C LEU A 144 1.91 2.23 -27.59
N ALA A 145 2.17 0.96 -27.26
CA ALA A 145 2.03 -0.14 -28.21
C ALA A 145 0.56 -0.35 -28.63
N ALA A 146 -0.39 -0.25 -27.69
CA ALA A 146 -1.81 -0.36 -27.97
C ALA A 146 -2.32 0.80 -28.84
N GLU A 147 -1.90 2.04 -28.55
CA GLU A 147 -2.25 3.23 -29.35
C GLU A 147 -1.73 3.12 -30.79
N LYS A 148 -0.50 2.62 -30.99
CA LYS A 148 0.04 2.37 -32.33
C LYS A 148 -0.78 1.33 -33.10
N LYS A 149 -1.16 0.23 -32.44
CA LYS A 149 -2.00 -0.80 -33.07
C LYS A 149 -3.38 -0.29 -33.44
N ALA A 150 -4.02 0.49 -32.55
CA ALA A 150 -5.32 1.09 -32.81
C ALA A 150 -5.29 2.06 -34.00
N LYS A 151 -4.23 2.86 -34.13
CA LYS A 151 -4.04 3.74 -35.29
C LYS A 151 -3.77 2.99 -36.59
N ALA A 152 -3.05 1.87 -36.54
CA ALA A 152 -2.77 1.05 -37.72
C ALA A 152 -3.99 0.24 -38.19
N GLY A 153 -4.88 -0.17 -37.28
CA GLY A 153 -6.11 -0.90 -37.60
C GLY A 153 -7.35 -0.03 -37.83
N GLY A 154 -7.26 1.28 -37.61
CA GLY A 154 -8.35 2.24 -37.83
C GLY A 154 -8.30 2.99 -39.17
N LEU A 155 -7.32 2.67 -40.03
CA LEU A 155 -7.35 3.03 -41.45
C LEU A 155 -7.96 1.85 -42.23
N THR A 156 -9.28 1.79 -42.26
CA THR A 156 -10.08 1.06 -43.27
C THR A 156 -11.19 1.97 -43.71
#